data_AF-A0A7W5K142-F1
#
_entry.id   AF-A0A7W5K142-F1
#
_cell.length_a   1.000
_cell.length_b   1.000
_cell.length_c   1.000
_cell.angle_alpha   90.00
_cell.angle_beta   90.00
_cell.angle_gamma   90.00
#
_symmetry.space_group_name_H-M   'P 1'
#
loop_
_entity.id
_entity.type
_entity.pdbx_description
1 polymer ?
#
loop_
_entity_poly.entity_id
_entity_poly.type
_entity_poly.pdbx_seq_one_letter_code
_entity_poly.pdbx_strand_id
1 'polypeptide(L)'
;MDDSNINWILAIACLLAGIGIGALGYHLLNASAAGQQRLRQRLAERDRELAALKEGLGDHFGEMSTLVESLQRDSEALARRLAQDSEALGGKPRARGLEVTTAPAANDTEEALPTPRDYADGTGGTLSEDFGLKNDEARAPQPPRY
;
A
#
# COMPACT_ATOMS: atom_id res chain seq x y z
N MET A 1 -82.72 -2.10 7.77
CA MET A 1 -82.46 -1.42 6.47
C MET A 1 -80.96 -1.12 6.34
N ASP A 2 -80.10 -2.02 6.83
CA ASP A 2 -78.75 -1.64 7.29
C ASP A 2 -77.65 -2.39 6.53
N ASP A 3 -77.93 -3.61 6.06
CA ASP A 3 -76.94 -4.47 5.37
C ASP A 3 -76.45 -3.88 4.03
N SER A 4 -77.33 -3.22 3.27
CA SER A 4 -76.95 -2.62 1.98
C SER A 4 -76.02 -1.41 2.14
N ASN A 5 -76.22 -0.61 3.19
CA ASN A 5 -75.36 0.55 3.47
C ASN A 5 -73.98 0.07 3.94
N ILE A 6 -73.95 -0.96 4.79
CA ILE A 6 -72.70 -1.56 5.28
C ILE A 6 -71.88 -2.18 4.15
N ASN A 7 -72.51 -2.87 3.20
CA ASN A 7 -71.80 -3.49 2.07
C ASN A 7 -71.19 -2.44 1.13
N TRP A 8 -71.90 -1.34 0.84
CA TRP A 8 -71.38 -0.28 -0.02
C TRP A 8 -70.28 0.54 0.68
N ILE A 9 -70.40 0.79 2.00
CA ILE A 9 -69.35 1.43 2.80
C ILE A 9 -68.09 0.55 2.84
N LEU A 10 -68.23 -0.77 3.03
CA LEU A 10 -67.11 -1.71 2.98
C LEU A 10 -66.43 -1.71 1.61
N ALA A 11 -67.21 -1.65 0.52
CA ALA A 11 -66.66 -1.58 -0.84
C ALA A 11 -65.82 -0.30 -1.05
N ILE A 12 -66.30 0.86 -0.58
CA ILE A 12 -65.57 2.13 -0.67
C ILE A 12 -64.33 2.13 0.24
N ALA A 13 -64.46 1.62 1.46
CA ALA A 13 -63.34 1.54 2.40
C ALA A 13 -62.21 0.63 1.87
N CYS A 14 -62.56 -0.53 1.28
CA CYS A 14 -61.61 -1.42 0.63
C CYS A 14 -60.94 -0.75 -0.58
N LEU A 15 -61.70 -0.04 -1.40
CA LEU A 15 -61.16 0.69 -2.55
C LEU A 15 -60.13 1.74 -2.10
N LEU A 16 -60.47 2.55 -1.09
CA LEU A 16 -59.56 3.56 -0.55
C LEU A 16 -58.32 2.96 0.09
N ALA A 17 -58.48 1.89 0.86
CA ALA A 17 -57.36 1.16 1.45
C ALA A 17 -56.44 0.57 0.36
N GLY A 18 -57.03 -0.01 -0.70
CA GLY A 18 -56.29 -0.55 -1.84
C GLY A 18 -55.52 0.51 -2.62
N ILE A 19 -56.13 1.68 -2.86
CA ILE A 19 -55.45 2.81 -3.52
C ILE A 19 -54.29 3.30 -2.65
N GLY A 20 -54.49 3.43 -1.34
CA GLY A 20 -53.45 3.85 -0.41
C GLY A 20 -52.26 2.88 -0.42
N ILE A 21 -52.53 1.58 -0.27
CA ILE A 21 -51.49 0.54 -0.30
C ILE A 21 -50.80 0.47 -1.67
N GLY A 22 -51.56 0.59 -2.76
CA GLY A 22 -51.04 0.57 -4.12
C GLY A 22 -50.13 1.75 -4.42
N ALA A 23 -50.52 2.97 -4.03
CA ALA A 23 -49.70 4.17 -4.18
C ALA A 23 -48.43 4.09 -3.35
N LEU A 24 -48.53 3.59 -2.11
CA LEU A 24 -47.37 3.40 -1.23
C LEU A 24 -46.41 2.35 -1.81
N GLY A 25 -46.95 1.24 -2.30
CA GLY A 25 -46.17 0.20 -3.00
C GLY A 25 -45.45 0.76 -4.22
N TYR A 26 -46.14 1.47 -5.11
CA TYR A 26 -45.53 2.08 -6.29
C TYR A 26 -44.42 3.08 -5.92
N HIS A 27 -44.63 3.90 -4.89
CA HIS A 27 -43.63 4.86 -4.45
C HIS A 27 -42.36 4.18 -3.92
N LEU A 28 -42.49 3.11 -3.12
CA LEU A 28 -41.35 2.34 -2.62
C LEU A 28 -40.61 1.60 -3.74
N LEU A 29 -41.33 0.97 -4.67
CA LEU A 29 -40.71 0.27 -5.80
C LEU A 29 -40.03 1.25 -6.76
N ASN A 30 -40.62 2.41 -7.04
CA ASN A 30 -40.04 3.44 -7.89
C ASN A 30 -38.78 4.06 -7.27
N ALA A 31 -38.78 4.30 -5.95
CA ALA A 31 -37.60 4.74 -5.20
C ALA A 31 -36.49 3.67 -5.20
N SER A 32 -36.85 2.40 -5.05
CA SER A 32 -35.93 1.26 -5.11
C SER A 32 -35.29 1.10 -6.50
N ALA A 33 -36.09 1.26 -7.57
CA ALA A 33 -35.60 1.19 -8.95
C ALA A 33 -34.56 2.27 -9.25
N ALA A 34 -34.78 3.51 -8.80
CA ALA A 34 -33.81 4.60 -8.94
C ALA A 34 -32.51 4.31 -8.17
N GLY A 35 -32.60 3.66 -7.00
CA GLY A 35 -31.44 3.19 -6.24
C GLY A 35 -30.63 2.12 -6.98
N GLN A 36 -31.29 1.14 -7.61
CA GLN A 36 -30.63 0.08 -8.36
C GLN A 36 -29.89 0.59 -9.60
N GLN A 37 -30.44 1.57 -10.31
CA GLN A 37 -29.75 2.19 -11.45
C GLN A 37 -28.45 2.89 -11.03
N ARG A 38 -28.47 3.61 -9.90
CA ARG A 38 -27.27 4.23 -9.32
C ARG A 38 -26.24 3.20 -8.88
N LEU A 39 -26.68 2.06 -8.35
CA LEU A 39 -25.79 0.96 -7.97
C LEU A 39 -25.10 0.33 -9.19
N ARG A 40 -25.84 0.13 -10.28
CA ARG A 40 -25.29 -0.36 -11.55
C ARG A 40 -24.30 0.62 -12.17
N GLN A 41 -24.59 1.93 -12.11
CA GLN A 41 -23.66 2.97 -12.56
C GLN A 41 -22.36 2.94 -11.75
N ARG A 42 -22.46 2.83 -10.41
CA ARG A 42 -21.30 2.71 -9.54
C ARG A 42 -20.48 1.45 -9.83
N LEU A 43 -21.10 0.32 -10.13
CA LEU A 43 -20.38 -0.89 -10.54
C LEU A 43 -19.63 -0.68 -11.85
N ALA A 44 -20.27 -0.09 -12.86
CA ALA A 44 -19.63 0.19 -14.14
C ALA A 44 -18.46 1.20 -14.02
N GLU A 45 -18.54 2.15 -13.08
CA GLU A 45 -17.44 3.05 -12.76
C GLU A 45 -16.28 2.32 -12.05
N ARG A 46 -16.58 1.48 -11.05
CA ARG A 46 -15.56 0.69 -10.35
C ARG A 46 -14.87 -0.31 -11.27
N ASP A 47 -15.60 -0.97 -12.17
CA ASP A 47 -15.03 -1.91 -13.14
C ASP A 47 -14.06 -1.19 -14.09
N ARG A 48 -14.37 0.05 -14.50
CA ARG A 48 -13.46 0.87 -15.31
C ARG A 48 -12.21 1.27 -14.53
N GLU A 49 -12.35 1.65 -13.27
CA GLU A 49 -11.19 1.96 -12.41
C GLU A 49 -10.31 0.73 -12.23
N LEU A 50 -10.87 -0.44 -11.95
CA LEU A 50 -10.12 -1.70 -11.84
C LEU A 50 -9.42 -2.07 -13.14
N ALA A 51 -10.06 -1.86 -14.29
CA ALA A 51 -9.44 -2.08 -15.59
C ALA A 51 -8.24 -1.14 -15.79
N ALA A 52 -8.39 0.15 -15.48
CA ALA A 52 -7.30 1.12 -15.58
C ALA A 52 -6.13 0.82 -14.63
N LEU A 53 -6.41 0.40 -13.38
CA LEU A 53 -5.36 -0.06 -12.46
C LEU A 53 -4.65 -1.31 -12.99
N LYS A 54 -5.40 -2.27 -13.54
CA LYS A 54 -4.83 -3.49 -14.11
C LYS A 54 -3.96 -3.20 -15.33
N GLU A 55 -4.35 -2.25 -16.18
CA GLU A 55 -3.55 -1.78 -17.31
C GLU A 55 -2.22 -1.16 -16.81
N GLY A 56 -2.29 -0.24 -15.85
CA GLY A 56 -1.11 0.41 -15.28
C GLY A 56 -0.17 -0.56 -14.56
N LEU A 57 -0.71 -1.57 -13.85
CA LEU A 57 0.11 -2.65 -13.28
C LEU A 57 0.81 -3.46 -14.38
N GLY A 58 0.15 -3.71 -15.52
CA GLY A 58 0.74 -4.41 -16.66
C GLY A 58 1.99 -3.73 -17.20
N ASP A 59 1.92 -2.41 -17.37
CA ASP A 59 3.05 -1.59 -17.81
C ASP A 59 4.21 -1.66 -16.79
N HIS A 60 3.90 -1.55 -15.50
CA HIS A 60 4.89 -1.67 -14.43
C HIS A 60 5.49 -3.09 -14.33
N PHE A 61 4.75 -4.16 -14.62
CA PHE A 61 5.31 -5.51 -14.70
C PHE A 61 6.25 -5.69 -15.88
N GLY A 62 5.97 -5.04 -17.02
CA GLY A 62 6.89 -5.00 -18.16
C GLY A 62 8.20 -4.31 -17.79
N GLU A 63 8.11 -3.15 -17.15
CA GLU A 63 9.29 -2.42 -16.67
C GLU A 63 10.05 -3.20 -15.59
N MET A 64 9.34 -3.80 -14.62
CA MET A 64 9.94 -4.67 -13.60
C MET A 64 10.64 -5.88 -14.22
N SER A 65 10.05 -6.53 -15.24
CA SER A 65 10.71 -7.65 -15.90
C SER A 65 12.03 -7.23 -16.56
N THR A 66 12.08 -6.02 -17.11
CA THR A 66 13.30 -5.45 -17.70
C THR A 66 14.34 -5.14 -16.62
N LEU A 67 13.92 -4.57 -15.48
CA LEU A 67 14.79 -4.34 -14.33
C LEU A 67 15.33 -5.66 -13.73
N VAL A 68 14.48 -6.68 -13.62
CA VAL A 68 14.86 -8.00 -13.12
C VAL A 68 15.87 -8.66 -14.06
N GLU A 69 15.68 -8.56 -15.37
CA GLU A 69 16.64 -9.06 -16.37
C GLU A 69 17.99 -8.33 -16.28
N SER A 70 18.00 -7.01 -16.06
CA SER A 70 19.26 -6.29 -15.81
C SER A 70 19.92 -6.71 -14.50
N LEU A 71 19.15 -6.88 -13.42
CA LEU A 71 19.67 -7.30 -12.12
C LEU A 71 20.28 -8.70 -12.18
N GLN A 72 19.65 -9.62 -12.90
CA GLN A 72 20.19 -10.96 -13.11
C GLN A 72 21.52 -10.90 -13.87
N ARG A 73 21.59 -10.14 -14.97
CA ARG A 73 22.84 -9.94 -15.72
C ARG A 73 23.94 -9.31 -14.86
N ASP A 74 23.60 -8.31 -14.06
CA ASP A 74 24.54 -7.65 -13.16
C ASP A 74 25.03 -8.62 -12.06
N SER A 75 24.14 -9.47 -11.53
CA SER A 75 24.50 -10.51 -10.56
C SER A 75 25.49 -11.52 -11.14
N GLU A 76 25.29 -11.94 -12.40
CA GLU A 76 26.19 -12.85 -13.09
C GLU A 76 27.55 -12.20 -13.38
N ALA A 77 27.53 -10.94 -13.81
CA ALA A 77 28.75 -10.18 -14.07
C ALA A 77 29.57 -9.99 -12.79
N LEU A 78 28.92 -9.66 -11.66
CA LEU A 78 29.56 -9.58 -10.35
C LEU A 78 30.12 -10.93 -9.89
N ALA A 79 29.39 -12.03 -10.09
CA ALA A 79 29.86 -13.37 -9.77
C ALA A 79 31.12 -13.74 -10.57
N ARG A 80 31.13 -13.44 -11.88
CA ARG A 80 32.31 -13.67 -12.75
C ARG A 80 33.49 -12.80 -12.33
N ARG A 81 33.25 -11.52 -12.05
CA ARG A 81 34.28 -10.57 -11.58
C ARG A 81 34.88 -11.04 -10.25
N LEU A 82 34.04 -11.45 -9.31
CA LEU A 82 34.48 -11.97 -8.02
C LEU A 82 35.31 -13.25 -8.18
N ALA A 83 34.92 -14.15 -9.08
CA ALA A 83 35.69 -15.35 -9.38
C ALA A 83 37.08 -14.99 -9.95
N GLN A 84 37.13 -14.08 -10.94
CA GLN A 84 38.38 -13.60 -11.55
C GLN A 84 39.28 -12.88 -10.53
N ASP A 85 38.72 -11.99 -9.71
CA ASP A 85 39.47 -11.27 -8.68
C ASP A 85 39.94 -12.23 -7.58
N SER A 86 39.16 -13.24 -7.22
CA SER A 86 39.57 -14.27 -6.25
C SER A 86 40.73 -15.13 -6.74
N GLU A 87 40.77 -15.43 -8.05
CA GLU A 87 41.86 -16.15 -8.70
C GLU A 87 43.12 -15.27 -8.76
N ALA A 88 42.97 -13.98 -9.10
CA ALA A 88 44.06 -13.01 -9.16
C ALA A 88 44.67 -12.72 -7.77
N LEU A 89 43.86 -12.64 -6.72
CA LEU A 89 44.31 -12.40 -5.35
C LEU A 89 44.69 -13.69 -4.59
N GLY A 90 44.55 -14.88 -5.18
CA GLY A 90 44.90 -16.17 -4.56
C GLY A 90 44.10 -16.51 -3.30
N GLY A 91 42.98 -15.81 -3.05
CA GLY A 91 42.16 -15.96 -1.86
C GLY A 91 40.83 -16.65 -2.16
N LYS A 92 40.51 -17.73 -1.44
CA LYS A 92 39.20 -18.39 -1.54
C LYS A 92 38.08 -17.34 -1.39
N PRO A 93 37.12 -17.26 -2.33
CA PRO A 93 36.03 -16.30 -2.24
C PRO A 93 35.20 -16.60 -0.98
N ARG A 94 35.37 -15.80 0.06
CA ARG A 94 34.50 -15.83 1.22
C ARG A 94 33.24 -15.07 0.83
N ALA A 95 32.29 -15.77 0.22
CA ALA A 95 30.93 -15.28 0.02
C ALA A 95 30.37 -14.89 1.38
N ARG A 96 30.49 -13.62 1.74
CA ARG A 96 29.78 -13.05 2.87
C ARG A 96 28.37 -12.83 2.34
N GLY A 97 27.56 -13.89 2.39
CA GLY A 97 26.16 -13.82 2.02
C GLY A 97 25.53 -12.64 2.73
N LEU A 98 24.70 -11.87 2.03
CA LEU A 98 23.83 -10.88 2.63
C LEU A 98 22.84 -11.66 3.52
N GLU A 99 23.28 -12.00 4.72
CA GLU A 99 22.42 -12.56 5.74
C GLU A 99 21.58 -11.41 6.26
N VAL A 100 20.42 -11.22 5.64
CA VAL A 100 19.35 -10.40 6.22
C VAL A 100 18.89 -11.16 7.45
N THR A 101 19.54 -10.90 8.57
CA THR A 101 19.07 -11.36 9.86
C THR A 101 17.72 -10.70 10.11
N THR A 102 16.64 -11.46 9.89
CA THR A 102 15.34 -11.09 10.43
C THR A 102 15.48 -11.21 11.94
N ALA A 103 15.82 -10.10 12.58
CA ALA A 103 15.93 -10.04 14.03
C ALA A 103 14.60 -10.56 14.62
N PRO A 104 14.63 -11.57 15.52
CA PRO A 104 13.44 -11.93 16.26
C PRO A 104 13.00 -10.70 17.07
N ALA A 105 11.70 -10.39 17.04
CA ALA A 105 11.13 -9.32 17.85
C ALA A 105 11.53 -9.54 19.32
N ALA A 106 12.46 -8.72 19.79
CA ALA A 106 13.01 -8.80 21.13
C ALA A 106 11.92 -8.39 22.12
N ASN A 107 11.54 -9.33 22.98
CA ASN A 107 10.73 -9.07 24.16
C ASN A 107 11.51 -8.14 25.10
N ASP A 108 10.86 -7.04 25.48
CA ASP A 108 11.00 -6.25 26.71
C ASP A 108 12.21 -6.56 27.60
N THR A 109 13.38 -6.01 27.25
CA THR A 109 14.40 -5.64 28.24
C THR A 109 15.00 -4.32 27.80
N GLU A 110 14.85 -3.30 28.64
CA GLU A 110 15.25 -1.90 28.47
C GLU A 110 16.78 -1.71 28.43
N GLU A 111 17.51 -2.49 27.65
CA GLU A 111 18.81 -2.05 27.13
C GLU A 111 18.54 -1.36 25.81
N ALA A 112 18.57 -0.02 25.85
CA ALA A 112 18.38 0.83 24.68
C ALA A 112 19.40 0.45 23.60
N LEU A 113 19.00 -0.45 22.70
CA LEU A 113 19.69 -0.69 21.44
C LEU A 113 19.84 0.68 20.78
N PRO A 114 21.06 1.11 20.45
CA PRO A 114 21.24 2.40 19.79
C PRO A 114 20.39 2.36 18.52
N THR A 115 19.47 3.33 18.40
CA THR A 115 18.68 3.51 17.19
C THR A 115 19.62 3.53 15.99
N PRO A 116 19.23 2.87 14.87
CA PRO A 116 20.03 2.89 13.65
C PRO A 116 20.45 4.32 13.35
N ARG A 117 21.77 4.51 13.25
CA ARG A 117 22.33 5.85 13.16
C ARG A 117 21.98 6.43 11.80
N ASP A 118 21.23 7.52 11.78
CA ASP A 118 20.92 8.23 10.54
C ASP A 118 22.16 8.99 10.09
N TYR A 119 22.81 8.49 9.04
CA TYR A 119 23.97 9.14 8.42
C TYR A 119 23.58 10.25 7.44
N ALA A 120 22.27 10.49 7.25
CA ALA A 120 21.69 11.54 6.42
C ALA A 120 21.11 12.70 7.25
N ASP A 121 21.24 12.68 8.58
CA ASP A 121 21.06 13.89 9.37
C ASP A 121 22.12 14.89 8.89
N GLY A 122 21.69 15.99 8.29
CA GLY A 122 22.51 17.00 7.61
C GLY A 122 23.56 17.70 8.49
N THR A 123 23.91 17.12 9.64
CA THR A 123 25.00 17.46 10.54
C THR A 123 26.36 17.08 9.94
N GLY A 124 26.64 17.57 8.74
CA GLY A 124 27.99 17.66 8.17
C GLY A 124 28.75 16.34 8.09
N GLY A 125 28.43 15.53 7.07
CA GLY A 125 29.21 14.34 6.73
C GLY A 125 30.64 14.68 6.28
N THR A 126 31.41 13.64 5.92
CA THR A 126 32.79 13.77 5.40
C THR A 126 32.90 14.58 4.10
N LEU A 127 31.78 14.91 3.47
CA LEU A 127 31.68 15.74 2.27
C LEU A 127 31.21 17.17 2.56
N SER A 128 30.94 17.52 3.82
CA SER A 128 30.62 18.91 4.16
C SER A 128 31.88 19.76 4.12
N GLU A 129 31.74 20.96 3.57
CA GLU A 129 32.81 21.97 3.45
C GLU A 129 33.42 22.35 4.81
N ASP A 130 32.67 22.20 5.91
CA ASP A 130 33.14 22.45 7.27
C ASP A 130 33.88 21.25 7.92
N PHE A 131 33.96 20.11 7.23
CA PHE A 131 34.62 18.91 7.74
C PHE A 131 36.14 19.12 7.81
N GLY A 132 36.63 19.40 9.02
CA GLY A 132 38.05 19.70 9.28
C GLY A 132 38.38 21.20 9.40
N LEU A 133 37.39 22.10 9.40
CA LEU A 133 37.61 23.56 9.44
C LEU A 133 37.10 24.26 10.71
N LYS A 134 36.78 23.54 11.80
CA LYS A 134 36.30 24.16 13.06
C LYS A 134 37.47 24.51 13.99
N ASN A 135 37.62 25.80 14.29
CA ASN A 135 38.51 26.32 15.34
C ASN A 135 38.18 25.68 16.71
N ASP A 136 39.22 25.22 17.41
CA ASP A 136 39.23 24.32 18.57
C ASP A 136 38.56 24.80 19.88
N GLU A 137 37.67 25.80 19.89
CA GLU A 137 37.24 26.43 21.15
C GLU A 137 35.89 25.97 21.74
N ALA A 138 35.22 24.98 21.16
CA ALA A 138 33.90 24.56 21.68
C ALA A 138 33.58 23.05 21.62
N ARG A 139 34.57 22.15 21.63
CA ARG A 139 34.26 20.71 21.80
C ARG A 139 35.28 20.01 22.67
N ALA A 140 34.84 19.61 23.88
CA ALA A 140 35.60 18.75 24.77
C ALA A 140 36.08 17.48 24.02
N PRO A 141 37.34 17.06 24.22
CA PRO A 141 37.95 15.97 23.47
C PRO A 141 37.19 14.67 23.72
N GLN A 142 36.62 14.10 22.66
CA GLN A 142 35.99 12.78 22.73
C GLN A 142 37.09 11.71 22.60
N PRO A 143 37.12 10.69 23.47
CA PRO A 143 38.16 9.67 23.44
C PRO A 143 38.07 8.80 22.17
N PRO A 144 39.21 8.22 21.73
CA PRO A 144 39.30 7.43 20.51
C PRO A 144 38.42 6.17 20.61
N ARG A 145 37.58 5.97 19.58
CA ARG A 145 36.64 4.85 19.47
C ARG A 145 37.25 3.78 18.56
N TYR A 146 37.71 2.66 19.14
CA TYR A 146 37.98 1.41 18.44
C TYR A 146 36.69 0.60 18.29
#